data_AF-A0A1E3RKY2-F1
#
_entry.id   AF-A0A1E3RKY2-F1
#
_cell.length_a   1.000
_cell.length_b   1.000
_cell.length_c   1.000
_cell.angle_alpha   90.00
_cell.angle_beta   90.00
_cell.angle_gamma   90.00
#
_symmetry.space_group_name_H-M   'P 1'
#
loop_
_entity.id
_entity.type
_entity.pdbx_description
1 polymer ?
#
loop_
_entity_poly.entity_id
_entity_poly.type
_entity_poly.pdbx_seq_one_letter_code
_entity_poly.pdbx_strand_id
1 'polypeptide(L)'
;MEKVIITLRRGRDDAVGDDAWCARIREHVAPDLLALGLPGLSVNVRDSAVNGSLMTLTTLDPPVVGFVSLWTEQCYGEQVSAALARLRRDADRVAAYLVTESVPLALPATAPGARSEGFANVALLRRPADLDEMTWRARWHVDHTPVALATQSTFGYTQNAVVHALTADAPRIDAIVEEQFPLAALSDLHAFFGAADDDDLRDRMDRMVASTAAFGANRDVDTVPTSRYVYRTPFTDPAAQGV
;
A
#
# COMPACT_ATOMS: atom_id res chain seq x y z
N MET A 1 -2.01 19.09 8.04
CA MET A 1 -1.31 18.04 7.28
C MET A 1 -2.26 16.97 6.76
N GLU A 2 -2.17 16.71 5.47
CA GLU A 2 -2.91 15.74 4.67
C GLU A 2 -1.94 14.68 4.13
N LYS A 3 -2.47 13.50 3.75
CA LYS A 3 -1.70 12.44 3.08
C LYS A 3 -2.21 12.25 1.66
N VAL A 4 -1.29 12.18 0.71
CA VAL A 4 -1.55 11.85 -0.70
C VAL A 4 -0.83 10.56 -1.04
N ILE A 5 -1.55 9.59 -1.61
CA ILE A 5 -0.97 8.38 -2.18
C ILE A 5 -1.06 8.46 -3.70
N ILE A 6 0.08 8.27 -4.36
CA ILE A 6 0.24 8.32 -5.80
C ILE A 6 0.56 6.90 -6.28
N THR A 7 -0.28 6.36 -7.16
CA THR A 7 -0.07 5.08 -7.83
C THR A 7 0.71 5.29 -9.13
N LEU A 8 1.68 4.43 -9.38
CA LEU A 8 2.48 4.40 -10.61
C LEU A 8 2.13 3.14 -11.39
N ARG A 9 1.66 3.30 -12.63
CA ARG A 9 1.30 2.17 -13.50
C ARG A 9 2.18 2.14 -14.74
N ARG A 10 2.60 0.94 -15.12
CA ARG A 10 3.45 0.68 -16.30
C ARG A 10 2.95 -0.55 -17.06
N GLY A 11 3.17 -0.59 -18.38
CA GLY A 11 2.82 -1.73 -19.23
C GLY A 11 3.40 -3.05 -18.70
N ARG A 12 2.66 -4.16 -18.86
CA ARG A 12 2.95 -5.45 -18.22
C ARG A 12 4.35 -6.01 -18.54
N ASP A 13 4.81 -5.80 -19.77
CA ASP A 13 6.12 -6.27 -20.25
C ASP A 13 7.30 -5.48 -19.65
N ASP A 14 7.05 -4.23 -19.24
CA ASP A 14 8.03 -3.34 -18.62
C ASP A 14 7.92 -3.28 -17.08
N ALA A 15 6.89 -3.91 -16.51
CA ALA A 15 6.41 -3.68 -15.16
C ALA A 15 6.96 -4.66 -14.11
N VAL A 16 7.19 -5.91 -14.49
CA VAL A 16 7.49 -6.99 -13.54
C VAL A 16 9.00 -7.13 -13.38
N GLY A 17 9.56 -6.67 -12.25
CA GLY A 17 10.97 -6.91 -11.92
C GLY A 17 11.96 -6.05 -12.68
N ASP A 18 11.52 -4.90 -13.15
CA ASP A 18 12.42 -3.88 -13.70
C ASP A 18 13.19 -3.21 -12.54
N ASP A 19 14.21 -3.90 -12.04
CA ASP A 19 15.07 -3.42 -10.96
C ASP A 19 15.79 -2.12 -11.32
N ALA A 20 16.02 -1.87 -12.61
CA ALA A 20 16.62 -0.62 -13.06
C ALA A 20 15.65 0.56 -12.87
N TRP A 21 14.37 0.36 -13.15
CA TRP A 21 13.34 1.35 -12.81
C TRP A 21 13.17 1.50 -11.30
N CYS A 22 13.10 0.41 -10.54
CA CYS A 22 13.01 0.47 -9.09
C CYS A 22 14.19 1.24 -8.47
N ALA A 23 15.41 0.99 -8.95
CA ALA A 23 16.60 1.74 -8.56
C ALA A 23 16.48 3.23 -8.93
N ARG A 24 16.04 3.55 -10.14
CA ARG A 24 15.82 4.94 -10.58
C ARG A 24 14.82 5.69 -9.67
N ILE A 25 13.70 5.04 -9.32
CA ILE A 25 12.72 5.61 -8.40
C ILE A 25 13.36 5.91 -7.04
N ARG A 26 14.15 4.99 -6.49
CA ARG A 26 14.77 5.15 -5.16
C ARG A 26 15.94 6.13 -5.12
N GLU A 27 16.76 6.14 -6.17
CA GLU A 27 18.07 6.80 -6.18
C GLU A 27 18.03 8.18 -6.85
N HIS A 28 17.02 8.45 -7.68
CA HIS A 28 16.88 9.73 -8.39
C HIS A 28 15.55 10.40 -8.06
N VAL A 29 14.43 9.68 -8.19
CA VAL A 29 13.10 10.27 -7.99
C VAL A 29 12.85 10.61 -6.52
N ALA A 30 13.15 9.71 -5.59
CA ALA A 30 12.92 9.97 -4.16
C ALA A 30 13.73 11.18 -3.63
N PRO A 31 15.03 11.37 -3.97
CA PRO A 31 15.74 12.61 -3.67
C PRO A 31 15.09 13.88 -4.25
N ASP A 32 14.64 13.83 -5.50
CA ASP A 32 13.95 14.97 -6.14
C ASP A 32 12.64 15.31 -5.38
N LEU A 33 11.91 14.31 -4.90
CA LEU A 33 10.70 14.49 -4.11
C LEU A 33 11.01 15.04 -2.70
N LEU A 34 12.09 14.57 -2.06
CA LEU A 34 12.52 15.09 -0.75
C LEU A 34 12.91 16.58 -0.84
N ALA A 35 13.51 17.00 -1.95
CA ALA A 35 13.87 18.39 -2.20
C ALA A 35 12.66 19.33 -2.26
N LEU A 36 11.44 18.81 -2.44
CA LEU A 36 10.19 19.58 -2.37
C LEU A 36 9.81 19.97 -0.93
N GLY A 37 10.56 19.53 0.08
CA GLY A 37 10.33 19.89 1.48
C GLY A 37 9.11 19.18 2.10
N LEU A 38 8.79 17.98 1.64
CA LEU A 38 7.65 17.20 2.14
C LEU A 38 7.83 16.85 3.63
N PRO A 39 6.81 17.04 4.50
CA PRO A 39 6.80 16.52 5.87
C PRO A 39 7.05 15.01 5.99
N GLY A 40 6.60 14.23 5.01
CA GLY A 40 6.77 12.77 4.97
C GLY A 40 6.89 12.25 3.54
N LEU A 41 7.65 11.17 3.36
CA LEU A 41 7.81 10.47 2.09
C LEU A 41 8.08 8.99 2.33
N SER A 42 7.25 8.14 1.72
CA SER A 42 7.54 6.70 1.55
C SER A 42 7.33 6.28 0.09
N VAL A 43 8.07 5.24 -0.30
CA VAL A 43 8.05 4.66 -1.64
C VAL A 43 7.90 3.15 -1.50
N ASN A 44 6.97 2.60 -2.27
CA ASN A 44 6.80 1.17 -2.46
C ASN A 44 7.04 0.85 -3.94
N VAL A 45 7.88 -0.14 -4.25
CA VAL A 45 8.18 -0.56 -5.63
C VAL A 45 8.12 -2.08 -5.76
N ARG A 46 7.59 -2.56 -6.87
CA ARG A 46 7.54 -3.99 -7.22
C ARG A 46 8.84 -4.43 -7.91
N ASP A 47 9.87 -4.64 -7.11
CA ASP A 47 11.18 -5.12 -7.56
C ASP A 47 11.26 -6.65 -7.63
N SER A 48 12.39 -7.18 -8.12
CA SER A 48 12.62 -8.62 -8.25
C SER A 48 12.53 -9.39 -6.93
N ALA A 49 12.80 -8.73 -5.79
CA ALA A 49 12.76 -9.36 -4.47
C ALA A 49 11.34 -9.76 -4.03
N VAL A 50 10.29 -9.20 -4.63
CA VAL A 50 8.89 -9.41 -4.22
C VAL A 50 7.98 -9.92 -5.35
N ASN A 51 8.52 -10.09 -6.55
CA ASN A 51 7.76 -10.49 -7.74
C ASN A 51 7.13 -11.88 -7.65
N GLY A 52 7.74 -12.79 -6.88
CA GLY A 52 7.26 -14.16 -6.72
C GLY A 52 6.05 -14.31 -5.80
N SER A 53 5.42 -13.21 -5.37
CA SER A 53 4.30 -13.28 -4.43
C SER A 53 3.10 -14.03 -5.00
N LEU A 54 2.67 -15.08 -4.30
CA LEU A 54 1.43 -15.81 -4.56
C LEU A 54 0.20 -14.92 -4.42
N MET A 55 0.27 -13.89 -3.58
CA MET A 55 -0.83 -12.98 -3.26
C MET A 55 -0.85 -11.75 -4.18
N THR A 56 -0.73 -11.99 -5.49
CA THR A 56 -0.85 -10.95 -6.51
C THR A 56 -2.18 -11.07 -7.26
N LEU A 57 -3.06 -10.08 -7.08
CA LEU A 57 -4.30 -9.91 -7.82
C LEU A 57 -4.21 -8.60 -8.62
N THR A 58 -4.68 -8.60 -9.86
CA THR A 58 -4.56 -7.43 -10.74
C THR A 58 -5.81 -7.30 -11.59
N THR A 59 -6.51 -6.19 -11.46
CA THR A 59 -7.66 -5.82 -12.28
C THR A 59 -7.39 -4.57 -13.13
N LEU A 60 -6.44 -3.72 -12.73
CA LEU A 60 -6.04 -2.55 -13.51
C LEU A 60 -5.11 -2.90 -14.68
N ASP A 61 -5.34 -2.25 -15.82
CA ASP A 61 -4.48 -2.28 -17.00
C ASP A 61 -4.17 -0.83 -17.47
N PRO A 62 -2.90 -0.41 -17.51
CA PRO A 62 -1.70 -1.11 -17.00
C PRO A 62 -1.78 -1.37 -15.48
N PRO A 63 -1.06 -2.39 -14.95
CA PRO A 63 -1.02 -2.69 -13.52
C PRO A 63 -0.31 -1.59 -12.72
N VAL A 64 -0.63 -1.50 -11.43
CA VAL A 64 0.16 -0.70 -10.48
C VAL A 64 1.45 -1.45 -10.13
N VAL A 65 2.58 -0.74 -10.22
CA VAL A 65 3.94 -1.25 -10.00
C VAL A 65 4.68 -0.52 -8.88
N GLY A 66 4.10 0.58 -8.39
CA GLY A 66 4.66 1.30 -7.27
C GLY A 66 3.71 2.34 -6.71
N PHE A 67 4.05 2.79 -5.51
CA PHE A 67 3.31 3.81 -4.76
C PHE A 67 4.30 4.82 -4.20
N VAL A 68 3.88 6.08 -4.21
CA VAL A 68 4.56 7.16 -3.50
C VAL A 68 3.54 7.76 -2.54
N SER A 69 3.79 7.63 -1.24
CA SER A 69 3.02 8.34 -0.23
C SER A 69 3.78 9.58 0.19
N LEU A 70 3.12 10.72 0.12
CA LEU A 70 3.64 11.99 0.63
C LEU A 70 2.65 12.60 1.61
N TRP A 71 3.20 13.34 2.58
CA TRP A 71 2.43 14.17 3.49
C TRP A 71 2.70 15.62 3.13
N THR A 72 1.66 16.45 3.17
CA THR A 72 1.71 17.86 2.77
C THR A 72 0.71 18.67 3.58
N GLU A 73 0.82 19.99 3.60
CA GLU A 73 -0.23 20.83 4.21
C GLU A 73 -1.45 21.02 3.30
N GLN A 74 -1.27 20.91 1.97
CA GLN A 74 -2.32 21.15 0.99
C GLN A 74 -2.18 20.17 -0.19
N CYS A 75 -3.16 19.29 -0.38
CA CYS A 75 -3.22 18.31 -1.46
C CYS A 75 -3.34 18.96 -2.85
N TYR A 76 -3.79 20.22 -2.90
CA TYR A 76 -3.85 21.07 -4.09
C TYR A 76 -2.64 22.03 -4.22
N GLY A 77 -1.65 21.92 -3.32
CA GLY A 77 -0.49 22.79 -3.27
C GLY A 77 0.57 22.49 -4.33
N GLU A 78 1.59 23.36 -4.38
CA GLU A 78 2.71 23.24 -5.32
C GLU A 78 3.51 21.94 -5.13
N GLN A 79 3.71 21.49 -3.88
CA GLN A 79 4.42 20.26 -3.58
C GLN A 79 3.81 19.04 -4.28
N VAL A 80 2.49 18.90 -4.23
CA VAL A 80 1.78 17.78 -4.89
C VAL A 80 1.85 17.92 -6.40
N SER A 81 1.62 19.12 -6.93
CA SER A 81 1.69 19.38 -8.37
C SER A 81 3.07 19.07 -8.94
N ALA A 82 4.14 19.49 -8.24
CA ALA A 82 5.53 19.22 -8.61
C ALA A 82 5.87 17.72 -8.51
N ALA A 83 5.43 17.04 -7.44
CA ALA A 83 5.61 15.59 -7.30
C ALA A 83 4.95 14.82 -8.45
N LEU A 84 3.73 15.17 -8.83
CA LEU A 84 3.02 14.55 -9.96
C LEU A 84 3.73 14.82 -11.29
N ALA A 85 4.18 16.05 -11.52
CA ALA A 85 4.95 16.40 -12.72
C ALA A 85 6.25 15.60 -12.81
N ARG A 86 6.91 15.35 -11.67
CA ARG A 86 8.13 14.57 -11.60
C ARG A 86 7.89 13.08 -11.89
N LEU A 87 6.87 12.49 -11.29
CA LEU A 87 6.55 11.06 -11.39
C LEU A 87 6.04 10.66 -12.79
N ARG A 88 5.36 11.57 -13.50
CA ARG A 88 4.90 11.33 -14.89
C ARG A 88 6.04 11.09 -15.89
N ARG A 89 7.30 11.34 -15.52
CA ARG A 89 8.46 11.06 -16.37
C ARG A 89 8.90 9.60 -16.29
N ASP A 90 8.46 8.86 -15.27
CA ASP A 90 8.90 7.48 -14.99
C ASP A 90 7.75 6.47 -14.97
N ALA A 91 6.50 6.87 -15.26
CA ALA A 91 5.35 5.97 -15.27
C ALA A 91 4.38 6.31 -16.41
N ASP A 92 3.76 5.30 -17.01
CA ASP A 92 2.82 5.45 -18.13
C ASP A 92 1.51 6.10 -17.66
N ARG A 93 1.06 5.77 -16.44
CA ARG A 93 -0.06 6.43 -15.77
C ARG A 93 0.31 6.75 -14.34
N VAL A 94 -0.07 7.96 -13.91
CA VAL A 94 0.06 8.46 -12.54
C VAL A 94 -1.31 8.89 -12.06
N ALA A 95 -1.79 8.28 -10.97
CA ALA A 95 -3.05 8.66 -10.35
C ALA A 95 -2.84 8.92 -8.85
N ALA A 96 -3.41 10.02 -8.36
CA ALA A 96 -3.21 10.47 -6.99
C ALA A 96 -4.52 10.56 -6.22
N TYR A 97 -4.45 10.27 -4.93
CA TYR A 97 -5.61 10.18 -4.04
C TYR A 97 -5.30 10.91 -2.74
N LEU A 98 -6.19 11.82 -2.33
CA LEU A 98 -6.20 12.31 -0.95
C LEU A 98 -6.77 11.21 -0.07
N VAL A 99 -6.11 10.92 1.05
CA VAL A 99 -6.51 9.82 1.95
C VAL A 99 -6.53 10.27 3.42
N THR A 100 -7.35 9.58 4.21
CA THR A 100 -7.23 9.59 5.68
C THR A 100 -6.51 8.32 6.12
N GLU A 101 -5.48 8.47 6.94
CA GLU A 101 -4.64 7.38 7.41
C GLU A 101 -5.08 6.88 8.80
N SER A 102 -5.01 5.57 9.01
CA SER A 102 -5.17 4.90 10.31
C SER A 102 -4.15 3.77 10.40
N VAL A 103 -3.55 3.57 11.56
CA VAL A 103 -2.47 2.56 11.76
C VAL A 103 -2.88 1.56 12.85
N PRO A 104 -3.74 0.57 12.53
CA PRO A 104 -4.12 -0.48 13.48
C PRO A 104 -2.94 -1.29 14.06
N LEU A 105 -1.88 -1.49 13.27
CA LEU A 105 -0.67 -2.17 13.72
C LEU A 105 0.56 -1.39 13.25
N ALA A 106 1.27 -0.78 14.21
CA ALA A 106 2.44 0.04 13.93
C ALA A 106 3.57 -0.80 13.33
N LEU A 107 4.24 -0.26 12.30
CA LEU A 107 5.40 -0.89 11.70
C LEU A 107 6.67 -0.62 12.53
N PRO A 108 7.61 -1.58 12.60
CA PRO A 108 8.95 -1.31 13.12
C PRO A 108 9.63 -0.17 12.38
N ALA A 109 10.36 0.67 13.12
CA ALA A 109 11.15 1.74 12.53
C ALA A 109 12.21 1.16 11.59
N THR A 110 12.38 1.79 10.42
CA THR A 110 13.41 1.46 9.44
C THR A 110 14.30 2.69 9.25
N ALA A 111 15.60 2.50 9.07
CA ALA A 111 16.50 3.62 8.76
C ALA A 111 16.04 4.34 7.48
N PRO A 112 16.13 5.69 7.40
CA PRO A 112 15.71 6.44 6.23
C PRO A 112 16.31 5.92 4.93
N GLY A 113 15.45 5.60 3.96
CA GLY A 113 15.84 5.08 2.64
C GLY A 113 16.29 3.62 2.62
N ALA A 114 16.38 2.94 3.77
CA ALA A 114 16.60 1.50 3.82
C ALA A 114 15.32 0.74 3.50
N ARG A 115 15.47 -0.47 2.95
CA ARG A 115 14.36 -1.38 2.69
C ARG A 115 13.81 -1.87 4.03
N SER A 116 12.49 -1.77 4.25
CA SER A 116 11.84 -2.39 5.40
C SER A 116 11.96 -3.92 5.34
N GLU A 117 11.93 -4.56 6.51
CA GLU A 117 11.93 -6.01 6.63
C GLU A 117 10.75 -6.64 5.87
N GLY A 118 10.93 -7.84 5.30
CA GLY A 118 9.85 -8.56 4.62
C GLY A 118 9.41 -7.90 3.31
N PHE A 119 8.11 -7.81 3.07
CA PHE A 119 7.51 -7.07 1.95
C PHE A 119 6.17 -6.43 2.36
N ALA A 120 5.80 -5.35 1.70
CA ALA A 120 4.49 -4.73 1.84
C ALA A 120 3.57 -5.24 0.73
N ASN A 121 2.45 -5.86 1.09
CA ASN A 121 1.37 -6.12 0.15
C ASN A 121 0.39 -4.94 0.19
N VAL A 122 0.23 -4.24 -0.93
CA VAL A 122 -0.65 -3.08 -1.02
C VAL A 122 -1.95 -3.48 -1.69
N ALA A 123 -3.06 -3.48 -0.94
CA ALA A 123 -4.40 -3.78 -1.44
C ALA A 123 -5.15 -2.51 -1.88
N LEU A 124 -5.67 -2.50 -3.10
CA LEU A 124 -6.50 -1.42 -3.65
C LEU A 124 -7.95 -1.84 -3.63
N LEU A 125 -8.69 -1.35 -2.63
CA LEU A 125 -10.06 -1.76 -2.36
C LEU A 125 -11.04 -0.91 -3.15
N ARG A 126 -12.08 -1.57 -3.69
CA ARG A 126 -13.23 -0.91 -4.31
C ARG A 126 -14.50 -1.31 -3.60
N ARG A 127 -15.24 -0.32 -3.13
CA ARG A 127 -16.54 -0.52 -2.47
C ARG A 127 -17.56 -0.96 -3.53
N PRO A 128 -18.29 -2.07 -3.33
CA PRO A 128 -19.39 -2.44 -4.20
C PRO A 128 -20.43 -1.33 -4.32
N ALA A 129 -20.98 -1.11 -5.52
CA ALA A 129 -21.94 -0.03 -5.77
C ALA A 129 -23.26 -0.20 -4.97
N ASP A 130 -23.59 -1.43 -4.61
CA ASP A 130 -24.76 -1.82 -3.81
C ASP A 130 -24.54 -1.68 -2.29
N LEU A 131 -23.34 -1.30 -1.84
CA LEU A 131 -23.00 -1.16 -0.43
C LEU A 131 -22.72 0.30 -0.09
N ASP A 132 -23.46 0.88 0.84
CA ASP A 132 -23.24 2.27 1.27
C ASP A 132 -21.90 2.44 1.99
N GLU A 133 -21.37 3.66 1.99
CA GLU A 133 -20.02 3.94 2.47
C GLU A 133 -19.87 3.69 3.98
N MET A 134 -20.88 4.05 4.78
CA MET A 134 -20.82 3.90 6.23
C MET A 134 -20.83 2.42 6.62
N THR A 135 -21.71 1.62 6.01
CA THR A 135 -21.72 0.17 6.21
C THR A 135 -20.42 -0.47 5.72
N TRP A 136 -19.91 -0.05 4.57
CA TRP A 136 -18.64 -0.56 4.04
C TRP A 136 -17.46 -0.28 4.99
N ARG A 137 -17.37 0.95 5.51
CA ARG A 137 -16.34 1.33 6.50
C ARG A 137 -16.48 0.55 7.80
N ALA A 138 -17.69 0.35 8.30
CA ALA A 138 -17.92 -0.46 9.51
C ALA A 138 -17.42 -1.90 9.30
N ARG A 139 -17.85 -2.55 8.20
CA ARG A 139 -17.42 -3.91 7.88
C ARG A 139 -15.93 -4.04 7.64
N TRP A 140 -15.31 -3.04 7.03
CA TRP A 140 -13.87 -3.04 6.79
C TRP A 140 -13.07 -2.71 8.06
N HIS A 141 -13.27 -1.53 8.65
CA HIS A 141 -12.48 -1.07 9.79
C HIS A 141 -12.77 -1.83 11.08
N VAL A 142 -14.04 -2.11 11.39
CA VAL A 142 -14.45 -2.66 12.69
C VAL A 142 -14.50 -4.19 12.63
N ASP A 143 -15.14 -4.76 11.60
CA ASP A 143 -15.36 -6.20 11.55
C ASP A 143 -14.17 -6.97 10.95
N HIS A 144 -13.61 -6.50 9.83
CA HIS A 144 -12.54 -7.21 9.13
C HIS A 144 -11.14 -6.98 9.72
N THR A 145 -10.79 -5.76 10.17
CA THR A 145 -9.43 -5.49 10.69
C THR A 145 -9.00 -6.47 11.78
N PRO A 146 -9.80 -6.79 12.82
CA PRO A 146 -9.41 -7.77 13.82
C PRO A 146 -9.23 -9.19 13.24
N VAL A 147 -10.01 -9.55 12.21
CA VAL A 147 -9.85 -10.84 11.52
C VAL A 147 -8.54 -10.88 10.76
N ALA A 148 -8.20 -9.83 10.00
CA ALA A 148 -6.93 -9.75 9.29
C ALA A 148 -5.73 -9.91 10.23
N LEU A 149 -5.69 -9.12 11.30
CA LEU A 149 -4.61 -9.17 12.29
C LEU A 149 -4.51 -10.53 13.01
N ALA A 150 -5.62 -11.26 13.18
CA ALA A 150 -5.62 -12.55 13.84
C ALA A 150 -5.29 -13.73 12.91
N THR A 151 -5.55 -13.59 11.61
CA THR A 151 -5.49 -14.70 10.64
C THR A 151 -4.30 -14.62 9.70
N GLN A 152 -3.61 -13.50 9.63
CA GLN A 152 -2.42 -13.29 8.81
C GLN A 152 -1.18 -13.08 9.67
N SER A 153 -0.01 -13.35 9.13
CA SER A 153 1.28 -13.08 9.78
C SER A 153 1.70 -11.60 9.63
N THR A 154 0.75 -10.67 9.49
CA THR A 154 1.05 -9.25 9.32
C THR A 154 1.73 -8.71 10.56
N PHE A 155 2.86 -8.03 10.40
CA PHE A 155 3.55 -7.31 11.49
C PHE A 155 3.50 -5.78 11.32
N GLY A 156 2.70 -5.31 10.36
CA GLY A 156 2.47 -3.92 10.07
C GLY A 156 1.18 -3.76 9.27
N TYR A 157 0.34 -2.79 9.62
CA TYR A 157 -0.97 -2.61 8.99
C TYR A 157 -1.39 -1.13 9.01
N THR A 158 -1.44 -0.52 7.83
CA THR A 158 -1.86 0.87 7.62
C THR A 158 -3.04 0.92 6.66
N GLN A 159 -4.13 1.56 7.10
CA GLN A 159 -5.34 1.78 6.31
C GLN A 159 -5.37 3.21 5.79
N ASN A 160 -5.60 3.37 4.49
CA ASN A 160 -5.76 4.68 3.87
C ASN A 160 -7.11 4.73 3.16
N ALA A 161 -8.13 5.27 3.82
CA ALA A 161 -9.41 5.47 3.15
C ALA A 161 -9.31 6.66 2.19
N VAL A 162 -9.70 6.46 0.93
CA VAL A 162 -9.67 7.52 -0.07
C VAL A 162 -10.78 8.52 0.21
N VAL A 163 -10.43 9.80 0.26
CA VAL A 163 -11.38 10.91 0.33
C VAL A 163 -11.87 11.24 -1.08
N HIS A 164 -10.94 11.48 -2.01
CA HIS A 164 -11.22 11.65 -3.43
C HIS A 164 -9.93 11.54 -4.27
N ALA A 165 -10.08 11.36 -5.57
CA ALA A 165 -8.98 11.43 -6.52
C ALA A 165 -8.56 12.87 -6.83
N LEU A 166 -7.26 13.11 -6.99
CA LEU A 166 -6.65 14.40 -7.31
C LEU A 166 -6.26 14.55 -8.79
N THR A 167 -6.46 13.50 -9.59
CA THR A 167 -6.17 13.48 -11.03
C THR A 167 -7.38 13.00 -11.81
N ALA A 168 -7.68 13.64 -12.95
CA ALA A 168 -8.92 13.43 -13.71
C ALA A 168 -9.18 11.98 -14.12
N ASP A 169 -8.15 11.25 -14.55
CA ASP A 169 -8.27 9.86 -15.04
C ASP A 169 -7.88 8.81 -13.98
N ALA A 170 -7.96 9.17 -12.70
CA ALA A 170 -7.69 8.20 -11.63
C ALA A 170 -8.73 7.08 -11.67
N PRO A 171 -8.31 5.79 -11.71
CA PRO A 171 -9.25 4.69 -11.56
C PRO A 171 -9.91 4.79 -10.17
N ARG A 172 -11.15 4.32 -10.07
CA ARG A 172 -11.85 4.28 -8.79
C ARG A 172 -11.09 3.36 -7.83
N ILE A 173 -10.72 3.92 -6.68
CA ILE A 173 -10.16 3.24 -5.52
C ILE A 173 -10.82 3.92 -4.32
N ASP A 174 -11.43 3.12 -3.44
CA ASP A 174 -12.11 3.63 -2.24
C ASP A 174 -11.20 3.49 -1.00
N ALA A 175 -10.21 2.59 -1.01
CA ALA A 175 -9.13 2.56 -0.02
C ALA A 175 -7.85 1.89 -0.51
N ILE A 176 -6.75 2.21 0.15
CA ILE A 176 -5.41 1.65 -0.08
C ILE A 176 -4.90 1.11 1.27
N VAL A 177 -4.73 -0.20 1.38
CA VAL A 177 -4.24 -0.86 2.60
C VAL A 177 -2.82 -1.31 2.36
N GLU A 178 -1.92 -1.00 3.29
CA GLU A 178 -0.53 -1.45 3.26
C GLU A 178 -0.30 -2.41 4.42
N GLU A 179 0.01 -3.66 4.09
CA GLU A 179 0.18 -4.76 5.03
C GLU A 179 1.61 -5.31 4.93
N GLN A 180 2.34 -5.36 6.04
CA GLN A 180 3.72 -5.83 6.06
C GLN A 180 3.79 -7.30 6.48
N PHE A 181 4.41 -8.13 5.64
CA PHE A 181 4.53 -9.58 5.82
C PHE A 181 5.99 -10.04 5.86
N PRO A 182 6.31 -11.13 6.58
CA PRO A 182 7.62 -11.78 6.50
C PRO A 182 7.94 -12.21 5.08
N LEU A 183 9.22 -12.25 4.70
CA LEU A 183 9.61 -12.59 3.32
C LEU A 183 9.16 -14.01 2.91
N ALA A 184 9.13 -14.96 3.86
CA ALA A 184 8.66 -16.33 3.64
C ALA A 184 7.21 -16.37 3.11
N ALA A 185 6.38 -15.41 3.49
CA ALA A 185 4.98 -15.32 3.06
C ALA A 185 4.80 -14.96 1.57
N LEU A 186 5.86 -14.62 0.84
CA LEU A 186 5.78 -14.43 -0.61
C LEU A 186 5.34 -15.72 -1.32
N SER A 187 5.86 -16.87 -0.89
CA SER A 187 5.71 -18.16 -1.60
C SER A 187 5.12 -19.27 -0.75
N ASP A 188 4.73 -18.98 0.50
CA ASP A 188 4.21 -19.98 1.43
C ASP A 188 2.95 -19.45 2.12
N LEU A 189 1.82 -20.15 1.92
CA LEU A 189 0.54 -19.81 2.52
C LEU A 189 0.53 -20.07 4.03
N HIS A 190 1.24 -21.07 4.54
CA HIS A 190 1.38 -21.25 5.99
C HIS A 190 2.09 -20.06 6.61
N ALA A 191 3.18 -19.60 5.97
CA ALA A 191 3.86 -18.39 6.40
C ALA A 191 2.96 -17.15 6.30
N PHE A 192 2.19 -16.98 5.22
CA PHE A 192 1.29 -15.82 5.03
C PHE A 192 0.16 -15.76 6.05
N PHE A 193 -0.48 -16.88 6.36
CA PHE A 193 -1.55 -16.96 7.35
C PHE A 193 -1.03 -17.17 8.78
N GLY A 194 0.28 -17.37 8.95
CA GLY A 194 0.87 -17.72 10.26
C GLY A 194 0.27 -19.01 10.84
N ALA A 195 -0.04 -19.97 9.97
CA ALA A 195 -0.73 -21.20 10.32
C ALA A 195 0.23 -22.26 10.86
N ALA A 196 -0.16 -22.95 11.93
CA ALA A 196 0.66 -24.01 12.54
C ALA A 196 0.64 -25.33 11.75
N ASP A 197 -0.49 -25.63 11.10
CA ASP A 197 -0.75 -26.83 10.31
C ASP A 197 -1.85 -26.56 9.27
N ASP A 198 -2.18 -27.59 8.46
CA ASP A 198 -3.18 -27.50 7.39
C ASP A 198 -4.60 -27.22 7.91
N ASP A 199 -4.94 -27.61 9.15
CA ASP A 199 -6.26 -27.41 9.72
C ASP A 199 -6.42 -25.95 10.16
N ASP A 200 -5.40 -25.40 10.83
CA ASP A 200 -5.31 -23.97 11.18
C ASP A 200 -5.26 -23.09 9.93
N LEU A 201 -4.53 -23.50 8.89
CA LEU A 201 -4.50 -22.80 7.61
C LEU A 201 -5.90 -22.69 7.00
N ARG A 202 -6.67 -23.79 6.98
CA ARG A 202 -8.04 -23.78 6.46
C ARG A 202 -8.96 -22.86 7.27
N ASP A 203 -8.94 -22.92 8.60
CA ASP A 203 -9.74 -22.01 9.45
C ASP A 203 -9.45 -20.53 9.16
N ARG A 204 -8.15 -20.17 9.12
CA ARG A 204 -7.71 -18.79 8.87
C ARG A 204 -8.12 -18.31 7.49
N MET A 205 -7.96 -19.14 6.46
CA MET A 205 -8.39 -18.84 5.10
C MET A 205 -9.92 -18.65 5.02
N ASP A 206 -10.70 -19.53 5.64
CA ASP A 206 -12.16 -19.43 5.63
C ASP A 206 -12.66 -18.13 6.29
N ARG A 207 -12.06 -17.76 7.42
CA ARG A 207 -12.36 -16.48 8.10
C ARG A 207 -11.95 -15.27 7.27
N MET A 208 -10.81 -15.34 6.58
CA MET A 208 -10.36 -14.28 5.68
C MET A 208 -11.29 -14.12 4.48
N VAL A 209 -11.70 -15.22 3.84
CA VAL A 209 -12.66 -15.22 2.72
C VAL A 209 -14.02 -14.68 3.18
N ALA A 210 -14.54 -15.13 4.32
CA ALA A 210 -15.81 -14.66 4.85
C ALA A 210 -15.79 -13.15 5.15
N SER A 211 -14.73 -12.67 5.82
CA SER A 211 -14.61 -11.25 6.18
C SER A 211 -14.40 -10.35 4.95
N THR A 212 -13.56 -10.74 3.98
CA THR A 212 -13.37 -9.98 2.74
C THR A 212 -14.61 -9.95 1.86
N ALA A 213 -15.39 -11.05 1.82
CA ALA A 213 -16.67 -11.09 1.13
C ALA A 213 -17.70 -10.14 1.75
N ALA A 214 -17.70 -9.95 3.07
CA ALA A 214 -18.66 -9.10 3.76
C ALA A 214 -18.59 -7.63 3.34
N PHE A 215 -17.42 -7.11 2.96
CA PHE A 215 -17.25 -5.75 2.45
C PHE A 215 -16.87 -5.67 0.96
N GLY A 216 -16.86 -6.81 0.27
CA GLY A 216 -16.73 -6.90 -1.19
C GLY A 216 -15.31 -6.84 -1.75
N ALA A 217 -14.28 -6.94 -0.90
CA ALA A 217 -12.89 -6.99 -1.34
C ALA A 217 -12.54 -8.26 -2.12
N ASN A 218 -13.40 -9.27 -2.14
CA ASN A 218 -13.22 -10.47 -2.95
C ASN A 218 -13.64 -10.31 -4.43
N ARG A 219 -14.17 -9.14 -4.85
CA ARG A 219 -14.75 -8.93 -6.19
C ARG A 219 -13.82 -8.17 -7.13
N ASP A 220 -13.33 -7.02 -6.70
CA ASP A 220 -12.57 -6.08 -7.52
C ASP A 220 -11.48 -5.43 -6.68
N VAL A 221 -10.40 -6.18 -6.48
CA VAL A 221 -9.23 -5.80 -5.69
C VAL A 221 -7.96 -6.04 -6.49
N ASP A 222 -7.02 -5.10 -6.38
CA ASP A 222 -5.63 -5.35 -6.75
C ASP A 222 -4.83 -5.58 -5.47
N THR A 223 -3.93 -6.57 -5.47
CA THR A 223 -2.93 -6.75 -4.41
C THR A 223 -1.54 -6.69 -5.04
N VAL A 224 -0.75 -5.72 -4.60
CA VAL A 224 0.53 -5.38 -5.23
C VAL A 224 1.65 -5.64 -4.21
N PRO A 225 2.44 -6.72 -4.38
CA PRO A 225 3.60 -6.96 -3.54
C PRO A 225 4.69 -5.92 -3.85
N THR A 226 5.27 -5.32 -2.82
CA THR A 226 6.24 -4.23 -2.95
C THR A 226 7.35 -4.32 -1.91
N SER A 227 8.54 -3.92 -2.30
CA SER A 227 9.58 -3.49 -1.38
C SER A 227 9.29 -2.07 -0.92
N ARG A 228 9.36 -1.86 0.40
CA ARG A 228 8.97 -0.62 1.07
C ARG A 228 10.20 0.16 1.55
N TYR A 229 10.18 1.47 1.34
CA TYR A 229 11.23 2.41 1.70
C TYR A 229 10.63 3.66 2.34
N VAL A 230 10.98 3.95 3.59
CA VAL A 230 10.56 5.19 4.27
C VAL A 230 11.73 6.15 4.29
N TYR A 231 11.56 7.33 3.74
CA TYR A 231 12.60 8.37 3.70
C TYR A 231 12.41 9.42 4.78
N ARG A 232 11.15 9.73 5.09
CA ARG A 232 10.79 10.70 6.13
C ARG A 232 9.40 10.37 6.67
N THR A 233 9.24 10.42 7.99
CA THR A 233 7.94 10.32 8.65
C THR A 233 7.55 11.68 9.22
N PRO A 234 6.28 12.10 9.09
CA PRO A 234 5.79 13.31 9.76
C PRO A 234 5.37 13.04 11.21
N PHE A 235 5.38 11.78 11.63
CA PHE A 235 5.02 11.37 12.99
C PHE A 235 6.27 11.37 13.88
N THR A 236 6.11 11.85 15.12
CA THR A 236 7.18 11.78 16.12
C THR A 236 7.48 10.33 16.49
N ASP A 237 8.76 10.02 16.68
CA ASP A 237 9.20 8.70 17.17
C ASP A 237 8.64 8.49 18.59
N PRO A 238 7.80 7.46 18.83
CA PRO A 238 7.32 7.15 20.17
C PRO A 238 8.47 6.88 21.15
N ALA A 239 9.60 6.33 20.68
CA ALA A 239 10.76 6.04 21.52
C ALA A 239 11.52 7.30 21.94
N ALA A 240 11.38 8.40 21.20
CA ALA A 240 11.94 9.70 21.57
C ALA A 240 11.10 10.43 22.64
N GLN A 241 9.91 9.90 22.99
CA GLN A 241 8.99 10.53 23.94
C GLN A 241 9.03 9.97 25.37
N GLY A 242 9.86 8.96 25.65
CA GLY A 242 10.15 8.51 27.02
C GLY A 242 8.91 8.43 27.92
N VAL A 243 7.95 7.57 27.56
CA VAL A 243 6.83 7.17 28.42
C VAL A 243 6.93 5.69 28.75
#